data_AF-A0A7X7MZD9-F1
#
_entry.id   AF-A0A7X7MZD9-F1
#
_cell.length_a   1.000
_cell.length_b   1.000
_cell.length_c   1.000
_cell.angle_alpha   90.00
_cell.angle_beta   90.00
_cell.angle_gamma   90.00
#
_symmetry.space_group_name_H-M   'P 1'
#
loop_
_entity.id
_entity.type
_entity.pdbx_description
1 polymer ?
#
loop_
_entity_poly.entity_id
_entity_poly.type
_entity_poly.pdbx_seq_one_letter_code
_entity_poly.pdbx_strand_id
1 'polypeptide(L)'
;GWLLTDEEGNVKEVSVKKALSDDPMNDHAIVATFWFRKGQIFKELTNRMIEKDDRINQEFYVDQVMKYAVEAGYRTKVFEIEKYIGWGTPEEYEYYQNTIKYWTEFVFGPDFLGHENE
;
A
#
# COMPACT_ATOMS: atom_id res chain seq x y z
N GLY A 1 -4.03 -3.57 5.59
CA GLY A 1 -3.66 -4.01 6.95
C GLY A 1 -3.02 -2.87 7.71
N TRP A 2 -2.71 -3.10 8.98
CA TRP A 2 -2.06 -2.18 9.90
C TRP A 2 -0.71 -2.74 10.33
N LEU A 3 0.28 -1.87 10.52
CA LEU A 3 1.64 -2.25 10.88
C LEU A 3 2.08 -1.54 12.16
N LEU A 4 2.63 -2.30 13.10
CA LEU A 4 3.37 -1.76 14.24
C LEU A 4 4.86 -1.76 13.91
N THR A 5 5.54 -0.64 14.13
CA THR A 5 6.98 -0.47 13.80
C THR A 5 7.81 -0.05 15.02
N ASP A 6 9.14 -0.13 14.91
CA ASP A 6 10.04 0.71 15.72
C ASP A 6 10.32 2.06 15.04
N GLU A 7 11.09 2.90 15.73
CA GLU A 7 11.53 4.22 15.26
C GLU A 7 12.37 4.17 13.96
N GLU A 8 12.94 3.01 13.62
CA GLU A 8 13.68 2.81 12.37
C GLU A 8 12.80 2.28 11.23
N GLY A 9 11.50 2.09 11.48
CA GLY A 9 10.54 1.56 10.53
C GLY A 9 10.65 0.04 10.31
N ASN A 10 11.29 -0.71 11.21
CA ASN A 10 11.24 -2.18 11.17
C ASN A 10 9.87 -2.65 11.65
N VAL A 11 9.23 -3.53 10.89
CA VAL A 11 7.91 -4.08 11.22
C VAL A 11 8.04 -5.09 12.36
N LYS A 12 7.26 -4.88 13.42
CA LYS A 12 7.14 -5.78 14.58
C LYS A 12 5.90 -6.65 14.52
N GLU A 13 4.78 -6.07 14.11
CA GLU A 13 3.49 -6.74 14.05
C GLU A 13 2.72 -6.33 12.79
N VAL A 14 1.95 -7.28 12.26
CA VAL A 14 1.05 -7.08 11.12
C VAL A 14 -0.36 -7.49 11.56
N SER A 15 -1.31 -6.58 11.44
CA SER A 15 -2.73 -6.86 11.70
C SER A 15 -3.56 -6.63 10.45
N VAL A 16 -4.47 -7.55 10.14
CA VAL A 16 -5.29 -7.47 8.93
C VAL A 16 -6.76 -7.47 9.34
N LYS A 17 -7.53 -6.51 8.79
CA LYS A 17 -8.95 -6.25 9.11
C LYS A 17 -9.26 -5.88 10.58
N LYS A 18 -8.25 -5.77 11.44
CA LYS A 18 -8.39 -5.32 12.84
C LYS A 18 -7.41 -4.17 13.11
N ALA A 19 -7.90 -3.06 13.63
CA ALA A 19 -7.04 -1.94 14.05
C ALA A 19 -6.07 -2.35 15.16
N LEU A 20 -4.90 -1.72 15.20
CA LEU A 20 -3.87 -1.96 16.22
C LEU A 20 -4.09 -1.09 17.46
N SER A 21 -4.59 0.13 17.28
CA SER A 21 -4.87 1.08 18.36
C SER A 21 -6.31 1.59 18.33
N ASP A 22 -6.68 2.32 19.39
CA ASP A 22 -7.94 3.07 19.47
C ASP A 22 -7.96 4.32 18.56
N ASP A 23 -6.82 4.66 17.94
CA ASP A 23 -6.68 5.79 17.01
C ASP A 23 -5.98 5.36 15.70
N PRO A 24 -6.69 4.60 14.84
CA PRO A 24 -6.08 3.97 13.66
C PRO A 24 -5.57 4.97 12.63
N MET A 25 -6.02 6.23 12.66
CA MET A 25 -5.57 7.24 11.70
C MET A 25 -4.08 7.58 11.86
N ASN A 26 -3.52 7.30 13.03
CA ASN A 26 -2.12 7.50 13.35
C ASN A 26 -1.28 6.21 13.23
N ASP A 27 -1.89 5.08 12.87
CA ASP A 27 -1.19 3.82 12.64
C ASP A 27 -0.76 3.71 11.17
N HIS A 28 0.37 3.03 10.90
CA HIS A 28 0.78 2.77 9.52
C HIS A 28 -0.23 1.82 8.83
N ALA A 29 -0.85 2.31 7.74
CA ALA A 29 -1.75 1.54 6.91
C ALA A 29 -1.08 1.02 5.64
N ILE A 30 -1.34 -0.24 5.28
CA ILE A 30 -0.86 -0.86 4.05
C ILE A 30 -1.75 -0.44 2.87
N VAL A 31 -1.15 0.15 1.85
CA VAL A 31 -1.79 0.60 0.59
C VAL A 31 -1.75 -0.46 -0.52
N ALA A 32 -1.91 -1.74 -0.15
CA ALA A 32 -1.87 -2.91 -1.05
C ALA A 32 -0.63 -3.02 -1.96
N THR A 33 0.49 -2.40 -1.58
CA THR A 33 1.75 -2.44 -2.33
C THR A 33 2.82 -3.12 -1.50
N PHE A 34 3.46 -4.14 -2.09
CA PHE A 34 4.45 -4.97 -1.41
C PHE A 34 5.68 -5.13 -2.29
N TRP A 35 6.85 -5.12 -1.67
CA TRP A 35 8.11 -5.36 -2.37
C TRP A 35 8.87 -6.50 -1.69
N PHE A 36 9.32 -7.44 -2.51
CA PHE A 36 10.18 -8.54 -2.08
C PHE A 36 11.46 -8.50 -2.90
N ARG A 37 12.61 -8.60 -2.24
CA ARG A 37 13.93 -8.62 -2.91
C ARG A 37 14.03 -9.70 -3.99
N LYS A 38 13.35 -10.84 -3.80
CA LYS A 38 13.27 -11.95 -4.74
C LYS A 38 11.85 -12.51 -4.73
N GLY A 39 11.30 -12.81 -5.91
CA GLY A 39 9.97 -13.43 -6.01
C GLY A 39 9.85 -14.78 -5.30
N GLN A 40 10.96 -15.53 -5.18
CA GLN A 40 10.98 -16.79 -4.44
C GLN A 40 10.63 -16.63 -2.95
N ILE A 41 11.00 -15.50 -2.34
CA ILE A 41 10.67 -15.22 -0.92
C ILE A 41 9.16 -15.10 -0.77
N PHE A 42 8.51 -14.32 -1.64
CA PHE A 42 7.05 -14.19 -1.65
C PHE A 42 6.36 -15.55 -1.79
N LYS A 43 6.80 -16.38 -2.75
CA LYS A 43 6.24 -17.72 -2.97
C LYS A 43 6.37 -18.61 -1.73
N GLU A 44 7.55 -18.67 -1.13
CA GLU A 44 7.81 -19.49 0.05
C GLU A 44 6.92 -19.09 1.22
N LEU A 45 6.85 -17.79 1.52
CA LEU A 45 6.06 -17.27 2.65
C LEU A 45 4.55 -17.42 2.41
N THR A 46 4.10 -17.21 1.16
CA THR A 46 2.70 -17.43 0.78
C THR A 46 2.31 -18.90 0.93
N ASN A 47 3.17 -19.83 0.48
CA ASN A 47 2.91 -21.26 0.64
C ASN A 47 2.82 -21.64 2.13
N ARG A 48 3.69 -21.12 2.99
CA ARG A 48 3.61 -21.35 4.44
C ARG A 48 2.29 -20.87 5.03
N MET A 49 1.81 -19.70 4.61
CA MET A 49 0.50 -19.18 5.05
C MET A 49 -0.65 -20.10 4.62
N ILE A 50 -0.62 -20.58 3.38
CA ILE A 50 -1.63 -21.50 2.84
C ILE A 50 -1.59 -22.85 3.54
N GLU A 51 -0.40 -23.42 3.76
CA GLU A 51 -0.20 -24.70 4.47
C GLU A 51 -0.72 -24.65 5.91
N LYS A 52 -0.62 -23.49 6.57
CA LYS A 52 -1.19 -23.27 7.90
C LYS A 52 -2.69 -22.95 7.89
N ASP A 53 -3.30 -22.81 6.71
CA ASP A 53 -4.69 -22.35 6.51
C ASP A 53 -4.99 -21.03 7.25
N ASP A 54 -4.01 -20.12 7.31
CA ASP A 54 -4.11 -18.83 8.02
C ASP A 54 -4.91 -17.82 7.17
N ARG A 55 -6.23 -17.97 7.25
CA ARG A 55 -7.21 -17.15 6.53
C ARG A 55 -7.82 -16.09 7.43
N ILE A 56 -8.20 -14.98 6.79
CA ILE A 56 -9.04 -13.95 7.41
C ILE A 56 -10.31 -13.89 6.56
N ASN A 57 -11.47 -14.01 7.20
CA ASN A 57 -12.76 -14.04 6.48
C ASN A 57 -12.78 -15.06 5.32
N GLN A 58 -12.17 -16.24 5.52
CA GLN A 58 -12.04 -17.32 4.52
C GLN A 58 -11.12 -17.03 3.32
N GLU A 59 -10.42 -15.89 3.32
CA GLU A 59 -9.52 -15.48 2.24
C GLU A 59 -8.06 -15.45 2.68
N PHE A 60 -7.14 -15.59 1.73
CA PHE A 60 -5.71 -15.40 1.92
C PHE A 60 -5.31 -13.99 1.48
N TYR A 61 -4.89 -13.17 2.43
CA TYR A 61 -4.48 -11.78 2.17
C TYR A 61 -2.98 -11.68 1.95
N VAL A 62 -2.55 -10.93 0.94
CA VAL A 62 -1.12 -10.67 0.70
C VAL A 62 -0.50 -9.90 1.86
N ASP A 63 -1.25 -9.01 2.52
CA ASP A 63 -0.85 -8.32 3.75
C ASP A 63 -0.35 -9.30 4.82
N GLN A 64 -1.05 -10.44 4.97
CA GLN A 64 -0.72 -11.46 5.96
C GLN A 64 0.63 -12.13 5.63
N VAL A 65 1.07 -12.18 4.37
CA VAL A 65 2.39 -12.71 3.99
C VAL A 65 3.53 -11.91 4.65
N MET A 66 3.32 -10.63 4.95
CA MET A 66 4.32 -9.82 5.66
C MET A 66 4.53 -10.27 7.10
N LYS A 67 3.49 -10.81 7.76
CA LYS A 67 3.63 -11.47 9.07
C LYS A 67 4.61 -12.64 9.00
N TYR A 68 4.47 -13.48 7.97
CA TYR A 68 5.37 -14.62 7.75
C TYR A 68 6.80 -14.16 7.42
N ALA A 69 6.98 -13.01 6.76
CA ALA A 69 8.29 -12.43 6.53
C ALA A 69 8.98 -12.06 7.86
N VAL A 70 8.25 -11.40 8.76
CA VAL A 70 8.74 -11.05 10.10
C VAL A 70 9.04 -12.31 10.91
N GLU A 71 8.13 -13.28 10.96
CA GLU A 71 8.31 -14.56 11.68
C GLU A 71 9.52 -15.37 11.17
N ALA A 72 9.78 -15.33 9.86
CA ALA A 72 10.93 -15.99 9.25
C ALA A 72 12.26 -15.23 9.44
N GLY A 73 12.26 -14.11 10.17
CA GLY A 73 13.45 -13.33 10.46
C GLY A 73 13.95 -12.48 9.29
N TYR A 74 13.12 -12.26 8.26
CA TYR A 74 13.47 -11.33 7.20
C TYR A 74 13.39 -9.89 7.71
N ARG A 75 14.37 -9.07 7.30
CA ARG A 75 14.30 -7.63 7.50
C ARG A 75 13.09 -7.07 6.73
N THR A 76 12.05 -6.73 7.46
CA THR A 76 10.78 -6.23 6.93
C THR A 76 10.60 -4.79 7.37
N LYS A 77 10.42 -3.87 6.43
CA LYS A 77 10.34 -2.43 6.69
C LYS A 77 9.10 -1.81 6.08
N VAL A 78 8.59 -0.77 6.74
CA VAL A 78 7.66 0.17 6.10
C VAL A 78 8.41 1.06 5.12
N PHE A 79 7.73 1.41 4.04
CA PHE A 79 8.15 2.45 3.12
C PHE A 79 6.98 3.41 2.99
N GLU A 80 7.11 4.57 3.62
CA GLU A 80 6.06 5.59 3.60
C GLU A 80 6.09 6.35 2.28
N ILE A 81 4.89 6.68 1.81
CA ILE A 81 4.69 7.52 0.64
C ILE A 81 3.94 8.78 1.08
N GLU A 82 4.36 9.92 0.56
CA GLU A 82 3.69 11.20 0.85
C GLU A 82 2.31 11.30 0.19
N LYS A 83 2.14 10.60 -0.95
CA LYS A 83 0.93 10.66 -1.77
C LYS A 83 0.57 9.26 -2.25
N TYR A 84 -0.70 8.93 -2.13
CA TYR A 84 -1.30 7.72 -2.66
C TYR A 84 -2.44 8.11 -3.60
N ILE A 85 -2.48 7.49 -4.78
CA ILE A 85 -3.59 7.65 -5.73
C ILE A 85 -4.26 6.29 -5.84
N GLY A 86 -5.48 6.20 -5.30
CA GLY A 86 -6.35 5.05 -5.47
C GLY A 86 -6.88 4.98 -6.90
N TRP A 87 -7.03 3.76 -7.40
CA TRP A 87 -7.62 3.43 -8.70
C TRP A 87 -8.25 2.03 -8.65
N GLY A 88 -8.60 1.57 -7.45
CA GLY A 88 -9.15 0.25 -7.18
C GLY A 88 -10.66 0.18 -7.39
N THR A 89 -11.36 1.32 -7.41
CA THR A 89 -12.78 1.41 -7.77
C THR A 89 -12.98 2.20 -9.08
N PRO A 90 -14.10 1.98 -9.80
CA PRO A 90 -14.43 2.81 -10.97
C PRO A 90 -14.47 4.31 -10.65
N GLU A 91 -15.01 4.67 -9.49
CA GLU A 91 -15.07 6.06 -9.03
C GLU A 91 -13.67 6.65 -8.81
N GLU A 92 -12.76 5.92 -8.16
CA GLU A 92 -11.36 6.33 -7.97
C GLU A 92 -10.64 6.53 -9.33
N TYR A 93 -10.89 5.63 -10.29
CA TYR A 93 -10.36 5.77 -11.64
C TYR A 93 -10.90 7.03 -12.35
N GLU A 94 -12.20 7.31 -12.25
CA GLU A 94 -12.81 8.51 -12.82
C GLU A 94 -12.23 9.79 -12.19
N TYR A 95 -12.02 9.82 -10.87
CA TYR A 95 -11.35 10.95 -10.21
C TYR A 95 -9.93 11.17 -10.71
N TYR A 96 -9.16 10.09 -10.90
CA TYR A 96 -7.83 10.18 -11.49
C TYR A 96 -7.89 10.76 -12.92
N GLN A 97 -8.76 10.24 -13.78
CA GLN A 97 -8.93 10.73 -15.15
C GLN A 97 -9.35 12.20 -15.20
N ASN A 98 -10.31 12.61 -14.35
CA ASN A 98 -10.77 14.00 -14.28
C ASN A 98 -9.67 14.95 -13.79
N THR A 99 -8.83 14.49 -12.86
CA THR A 99 -7.67 15.25 -12.40
C THR A 99 -6.69 15.49 -13.55
N ILE A 100 -6.31 14.43 -14.28
CA ILE A 100 -5.43 14.54 -15.44
C ILE A 100 -6.03 15.45 -16.51
N LYS A 101 -7.33 15.29 -16.81
CA LYS A 101 -8.04 16.12 -17.78
C LYS A 101 -8.00 17.60 -17.38
N TYR A 102 -8.38 17.92 -16.15
CA TYR A 102 -8.38 19.29 -15.64
C TYR A 102 -7.00 19.94 -15.76
N TRP A 103 -5.94 19.27 -15.29
CA TRP A 103 -4.59 19.84 -15.34
C TRP A 103 -4.06 19.97 -16.76
N THR A 104 -4.42 19.03 -17.65
CA THR A 104 -4.06 19.13 -19.07
C THR A 104 -4.76 20.33 -19.72
N GLU A 105 -6.07 20.47 -19.53
CA GLU A 105 -6.85 21.60 -20.04
C GLU A 105 -6.38 22.93 -19.44
N PHE A 106 -6.00 22.94 -18.16
CA PHE A 106 -5.51 24.13 -17.48
C PHE A 106 -4.12 24.55 -17.96
N VAL A 107 -3.17 23.62 -18.11
CA VAL A 107 -1.79 23.94 -18.51
C VAL A 107 -1.66 24.25 -20.00
N PHE A 108 -2.40 23.53 -20.85
CA PHE A 108 -2.33 23.71 -22.31
C PHE A 108 -3.47 24.56 -22.87
N GLY A 109 -4.39 25.01 -22.01
CA GLY A 109 -5.49 25.89 -22.40
C GLY A 109 -5.02 27.31 -22.71
N PRO A 110 -5.84 28.08 -23.45
CA PRO A 110 -5.52 29.45 -23.83
C PRO A 110 -5.44 30.40 -22.63
N ASP A 111 -6.07 30.05 -21.51
CA ASP A 111 -6.12 30.85 -20.29
C ASP A 111 -4.90 30.61 -19.38
N PHE A 112 -3.99 29.69 -19.75
CA PHE A 112 -2.77 29.47 -18.99
C PHE A 112 -1.80 30.64 -19.19
N LEU A 113 -1.57 31.42 -18.13
CA LEU A 113 -0.71 32.61 -18.16
C LEU A 113 0.78 32.32 -18.46
N GLY A 114 1.17 31.06 -18.60
CA GLY A 114 2.54 30.62 -18.87
C GLY A 114 2.89 30.46 -20.35
N HIS A 115 1.98 30.79 -21.29
CA HIS A 115 2.35 30.90 -22.70
C HIS A 115 3.17 32.19 -22.90
N GLU A 116 4.49 32.09 -22.90
CA GLU A 116 5.33 33.18 -23.39
C GLU A 116 5.05 33.37 -24.88
N ASN A 117 4.49 34.54 -25.23
CA ASN A 117 4.34 34.94 -26.62
C ASN A 117 5.75 35.18 -27.20
N GLU A 118 6.24 34.28 -28.06
CA GLU A 118 7.31 34.59 -29.02
C GLU A 118 6.81 35.52 -30.13
#